data_AF-A0A174ZFT5-F1
#
_entry.id   AF-A0A174ZFT5-F1
#
_cell.length_a   1.000
_cell.length_b   1.000
_cell.length_c   1.000
_cell.angle_alpha   90.00
_cell.angle_beta   90.00
_cell.angle_gamma   90.00
#
_symmetry.space_group_name_H-M   'P 1'
#
loop_
_entity.id
_entity.type
_entity.pdbx_description
1 polymer ?
#
loop_
_entity_poly.entity_id
_entity_poly.type
_entity_poly.pdbx_seq_one_letter_code
_entity_poly.pdbx_strand_id
1 'polypeptide(L)'
;MRFDLDMPAWKWPFYVARHPFEGFEDLRWKKAYNTKVSLVIVLCFFVITVCQQVMTGFLFNDNYVKIFNIVPLLVQTVILFFTWVIGNWSLCTLFDGEGSVKAITSVSAYSLVPYLITQVVVILASNVLLKSEGAFIIFFQYLGILWTVVLMISGIKTVHQYSVPKTLLAMVFTVAAMVIILFLLVLLLSLFQQVYIFGFSIYTELMYRFSL
;
A
#
# COMPACT_ATOMS: atom_id res chain seq x y z
N MET A 1 17.48 -4.14 -21.49
CA MET A 1 16.97 -5.52 -21.43
C MET A 1 18.12 -6.49 -21.30
N ARG A 2 18.23 -7.18 -20.15
CA ARG A 2 19.32 -8.14 -19.90
C ARG A 2 18.79 -9.57 -19.92
N PHE A 3 19.25 -10.36 -20.89
CA PHE A 3 18.73 -11.71 -21.15
C PHE A 3 19.23 -12.76 -20.15
N ASP A 4 20.42 -12.55 -19.59
CA ASP A 4 21.15 -13.41 -18.65
C ASP A 4 20.70 -13.28 -17.19
N LEU A 5 19.80 -12.35 -16.88
CA LEU A 5 19.29 -12.14 -15.53
C LEU A 5 18.33 -13.27 -15.13
N ASP A 6 18.84 -14.23 -14.37
CA ASP A 6 18.03 -15.19 -13.62
C ASP A 6 18.34 -15.03 -12.12
N MET A 7 17.31 -14.69 -11.34
CA MET A 7 17.49 -14.37 -9.94
C MET A 7 16.29 -14.76 -9.10
N PRO A 8 16.52 -15.17 -7.84
CA PRO A 8 15.45 -15.61 -6.96
C PRO A 8 14.46 -14.48 -6.68
N ALA A 9 13.20 -14.86 -6.45
CA ALA A 9 12.07 -13.94 -6.31
C ALA A 9 12.30 -12.79 -5.30
N TRP A 10 13.02 -13.05 -4.20
CA TRP A 10 13.27 -12.07 -3.15
C TRP A 10 14.26 -10.96 -3.52
N LYS A 11 15.06 -11.14 -4.58
CA LYS A 11 16.02 -10.11 -5.06
C LYS A 11 15.36 -9.07 -5.97
N TRP A 12 14.22 -9.38 -6.57
CA TRP A 12 13.49 -8.48 -7.47
C TRP A 12 13.17 -7.11 -6.87
N PRO A 13 12.62 -7.00 -5.65
CA PRO A 13 12.32 -5.70 -5.06
C PRO A 13 13.53 -4.78 -4.93
N PHE A 14 14.70 -5.33 -4.58
CA PHE A 14 15.95 -4.56 -4.47
C PHE A 14 16.61 -4.24 -5.82
N TYR A 15 16.35 -5.05 -6.85
CA TYR A 15 16.83 -4.79 -8.21
C TYR A 15 16.04 -3.65 -8.85
N VAL A 16 14.71 -3.71 -8.79
CA VAL A 16 13.86 -2.63 -9.34
C VAL A 16 14.08 -1.31 -8.61
N ALA A 17 14.35 -1.35 -7.29
CA ALA A 17 14.68 -0.16 -6.52
C ALA A 17 15.98 0.53 -6.93
N ARG A 18 16.96 -0.20 -7.51
CA ARG A 18 18.23 0.37 -7.99
C ARG A 18 18.17 0.80 -9.45
N HIS A 19 17.38 0.10 -10.26
CA HIS A 19 17.20 0.36 -11.68
C HIS A 19 15.72 0.59 -11.99
N PRO A 20 15.18 1.78 -11.71
CA PRO A 20 13.74 2.04 -11.76
C PRO A 20 13.13 1.82 -13.15
N PHE A 21 13.84 2.14 -14.23
CA PHE A 21 13.29 2.00 -15.59
C PHE A 21 13.54 0.59 -16.15
N GLU A 22 14.81 0.18 -16.25
CA GLU A 22 15.19 -1.13 -16.80
C GLU A 22 14.70 -2.30 -15.93
N GLY A 23 14.68 -2.14 -14.60
CA GLY A 23 14.35 -3.21 -13.68
C GLY A 23 12.90 -3.68 -13.76
N PHE A 24 11.95 -2.75 -13.93
CA PHE A 24 10.55 -3.15 -14.14
C PHE A 24 10.32 -3.74 -15.53
N GLU A 25 11.06 -3.30 -16.55
CA GLU A 25 11.00 -3.89 -17.89
C GLU A 25 11.51 -5.34 -17.86
N ASP A 26 12.67 -5.59 -17.24
CA ASP A 26 13.22 -6.93 -17.05
C ASP A 26 12.26 -7.83 -16.24
N LEU A 27 11.62 -7.30 -15.19
CA LEU A 27 10.63 -8.01 -14.37
C LEU A 27 9.42 -8.45 -15.21
N ARG A 28 8.91 -7.54 -16.06
CA ARG A 28 7.77 -7.82 -16.94
C ARG A 28 8.11 -8.89 -17.97
N TRP A 29 9.24 -8.75 -18.64
CA TRP A 29 9.69 -9.69 -19.66
C TRP A 29 9.92 -11.10 -19.13
N LYS A 30 10.55 -11.22 -17.95
CA LYS A 30 10.76 -12.51 -17.27
C LYS A 30 9.47 -13.05 -16.62
N LYS A 31 8.38 -12.28 -16.62
CA LYS A 31 7.13 -12.58 -15.89
C LYS A 31 7.37 -12.98 -14.43
N ALA A 32 8.41 -12.41 -13.80
CA ALA A 32 8.89 -12.80 -12.48
C ALA A 32 8.06 -12.19 -11.33
N TYR A 33 6.75 -12.05 -11.55
CA TYR A 33 5.79 -11.57 -10.55
C TYR A 33 5.56 -12.66 -9.49
N ASN A 34 5.93 -12.37 -8.24
CA ASN A 34 5.75 -13.30 -7.13
C ASN A 34 4.87 -12.69 -6.03
N THR A 35 3.61 -13.13 -5.99
CA THR A 35 2.59 -12.68 -5.03
C THR A 35 2.99 -12.95 -3.59
N LYS A 36 3.72 -14.04 -3.28
CA LYS A 36 4.15 -14.34 -1.91
C LYS A 36 5.12 -13.27 -1.40
N VAL A 37 6.09 -12.89 -2.23
CA VAL A 37 7.04 -11.81 -1.90
C VAL A 37 6.30 -10.48 -1.73
N SER A 38 5.33 -10.19 -2.60
CA SER A 38 4.52 -8.97 -2.51
C SER A 38 3.71 -8.91 -1.22
N LEU A 39 3.05 -10.00 -0.82
CA LEU A 39 2.29 -10.06 0.43
C LEU A 39 3.19 -9.91 1.66
N VAL A 40 4.40 -10.48 1.64
CA VAL A 40 5.38 -10.28 2.71
C VAL A 40 5.75 -8.79 2.81
N ILE A 41 5.96 -8.11 1.68
CA ILE A 41 6.28 -6.67 1.69
C ILE A 41 5.11 -5.84 2.22
N VAL A 42 3.86 -6.16 1.86
CA VAL A 42 2.66 -5.49 2.40
C VAL A 42 2.50 -5.75 3.90
N LEU A 43 2.81 -6.95 4.37
CA LEU A 43 2.84 -7.27 5.80
C LEU A 43 3.95 -6.48 6.52
N CYS A 44 5.14 -6.40 5.94
CA CYS A 44 6.22 -5.56 6.45
C CYS A 44 5.81 -4.08 6.49
N PHE A 45 5.05 -3.61 5.50
CA PHE A 45 4.51 -2.25 5.50
C PHE A 45 3.62 -2.02 6.72
N PHE A 46 2.66 -2.90 6.97
CA PHE A 46 1.82 -2.83 8.18
C PHE A 46 2.65 -2.84 9.47
N VAL A 47 3.58 -3.79 9.62
CA VAL A 47 4.41 -3.92 10.83
C VAL A 47 5.29 -2.69 11.04
N ILE A 48 5.95 -2.18 9.99
CA ILE A 48 6.81 -0.99 10.09
C ILE A 48 5.98 0.23 10.46
N THR A 49 4.76 0.37 9.95
CA THR A 49 3.89 1.49 10.33
C THR A 49 3.40 1.39 11.79
N VAL A 50 3.15 0.18 12.29
CA VAL A 50 2.89 -0.05 13.73
C VAL A 50 4.13 0.33 14.56
N CYS A 51 5.31 -0.13 14.17
CA CYS A 51 6.57 0.23 14.82
C CYS A 51 6.81 1.74 14.78
N GLN A 52 6.50 2.42 13.68
CA GLN A 52 6.63 3.87 13.58
C GLN A 52 5.75 4.57 14.62
N GLN A 53 4.53 4.10 14.87
CA GLN A 53 3.65 4.76 15.83
C GLN A 53 4.07 4.53 17.30
N VAL A 54 4.62 3.35 17.61
CA VAL A 54 4.94 2.95 18.98
C VAL A 54 6.41 3.19 19.37
N MET A 55 7.33 3.11 18.40
CA MET A 55 8.78 3.14 18.63
C MET A 55 9.46 4.45 18.20
N THR A 56 8.74 5.40 17.60
CA THR A 56 9.32 6.72 17.30
C THR A 56 9.66 7.45 18.60
N GLY A 57 10.86 8.02 18.67
CA GLY A 57 11.37 8.68 19.87
C GLY A 57 10.49 9.85 20.32
N PHE A 58 10.36 10.02 21.64
CA PHE A 58 9.44 10.97 22.26
C PHE A 58 9.56 12.41 21.73
N LEU A 59 10.77 12.85 21.38
CA LEU A 59 11.02 14.21 20.88
C LEU A 59 10.37 14.48 19.50
N PHE A 60 10.11 13.42 18.72
CA PHE A 60 9.57 13.49 17.36
C PHE A 60 8.22 12.76 17.21
N ASN A 61 7.71 12.20 18.31
CA ASN A 61 6.44 11.51 18.28
C ASN A 61 5.30 12.47 18.62
N ASP A 62 4.68 13.03 17.58
CA ASP A 62 3.49 13.87 17.73
C ASP A 62 2.21 13.05 17.98
N ASN A 63 2.29 11.71 17.89
CA ASN A 63 1.16 10.85 18.19
C ASN A 63 1.01 10.71 19.70
N TYR A 64 0.33 11.67 20.32
CA TYR A 64 -0.05 11.58 21.73
C TYR A 64 -1.23 10.60 21.89
N VAL A 65 -0.97 9.30 21.77
CA VAL A 65 -2.02 8.28 21.74
C VAL A 65 -2.30 7.77 23.15
N LYS A 66 -3.38 8.27 23.79
CA LYS A 66 -3.90 7.68 25.05
C LYS A 66 -4.45 6.26 24.86
N ILE A 67 -4.85 5.88 23.64
CA ILE A 67 -5.44 4.57 23.29
C ILE A 67 -4.93 4.13 21.92
N PHE A 68 -4.00 3.17 21.90
CA PHE A 68 -3.51 2.58 20.65
C PHE A 68 -4.64 1.84 19.93
N ASN A 69 -4.88 2.19 18.66
CA ASN A 69 -5.86 1.52 17.81
C ASN A 69 -5.18 0.99 16.55
N ILE A 70 -5.26 -0.33 16.36
CA ILE A 70 -4.65 -1.03 15.22
C ILE A 70 -5.49 -0.94 13.94
N VAL A 71 -6.78 -0.63 14.05
CA VAL A 71 -7.71 -0.62 12.90
C VAL A 71 -7.34 0.47 11.88
N PRO A 72 -7.07 1.74 12.27
CA PRO A 72 -6.61 2.76 11.32
C PRO A 72 -5.30 2.38 10.62
N LEU A 73 -4.37 1.73 11.34
CA LEU A 73 -3.09 1.25 10.81
C LEU A 73 -3.29 0.17 9.73
N LEU A 74 -4.25 -0.73 9.95
CA LEU A 74 -4.60 -1.76 8.98
C LEU A 74 -5.28 -1.15 7.74
N VAL A 75 -6.16 -0.17 7.94
CA VAL A 75 -6.83 0.53 6.83
C VAL A 75 -5.81 1.25 5.95
N GLN A 76 -4.93 2.06 6.55
CA GLN A 76 -3.99 2.90 5.78
C GLN A 76 -2.90 2.10 5.05
N THR A 77 -2.62 0.86 5.48
CA THR A 77 -1.59 0.02 4.86
C THR A 77 -2.23 -1.02 3.95
N VAL A 78 -2.89 -2.03 4.52
CA VAL A 78 -3.40 -3.20 3.79
C VAL A 78 -4.60 -2.85 2.93
N ILE A 79 -5.63 -2.20 3.49
CA ILE A 79 -6.87 -1.93 2.75
C ILE A 79 -6.63 -0.90 1.65
N LEU A 80 -5.90 0.19 1.93
CA LEU A 80 -5.56 1.17 0.89
C LEU A 80 -4.70 0.56 -0.21
N PHE A 81 -3.74 -0.32 0.13
CA PHE A 81 -2.93 -1.00 -0.88
C PHE A 81 -3.78 -1.88 -1.82
N PHE A 82 -4.68 -2.70 -1.28
CA PHE A 82 -5.53 -3.54 -2.13
C PHE A 82 -6.58 -2.74 -2.88
N THR A 83 -7.11 -1.67 -2.28
CA THR A 83 -8.00 -0.72 -2.98
C THR A 83 -7.28 -0.05 -4.13
N TRP A 84 -5.99 0.31 -3.96
CA TRP A 84 -5.14 0.80 -5.06
C TRP A 84 -5.00 -0.24 -6.18
N VAL A 85 -4.67 -1.49 -5.84
CA VAL A 85 -4.52 -2.57 -6.83
C VAL A 85 -5.81 -2.80 -7.61
N ILE A 86 -6.95 -2.88 -6.92
CA ILE A 86 -8.26 -3.12 -7.53
C ILE A 86 -8.69 -1.91 -8.36
N GLY A 87 -8.53 -0.69 -7.85
CA GLY A 87 -8.83 0.54 -8.58
C GLY A 87 -8.00 0.65 -9.86
N ASN A 88 -6.70 0.39 -9.76
CA ASN A 88 -5.80 0.45 -10.91
C ASN A 88 -6.14 -0.62 -11.96
N TRP A 89 -6.45 -1.84 -11.51
CA TRP A 89 -6.89 -2.92 -12.39
C TRP A 89 -8.24 -2.63 -13.05
N SER A 90 -9.20 -2.06 -12.32
CA SER A 90 -10.52 -1.72 -12.86
C SER A 90 -10.45 -0.68 -13.97
N LEU A 91 -9.43 0.19 -13.94
CA LEU A 91 -9.19 1.21 -14.95
C LEU A 91 -8.40 0.71 -16.17
N CYS A 92 -7.90 -0.53 -16.17
CA CYS A 92 -7.27 -1.13 -17.34
C CYS A 92 -8.19 -1.07 -18.56
N THR A 93 -9.48 -1.34 -18.38
CA THR A 93 -10.44 -1.36 -19.49
C THR A 93 -10.69 0.03 -20.07
N LEU A 94 -10.62 1.08 -19.24
CA LEU A 94 -10.84 2.45 -19.66
C LEU A 94 -9.61 3.05 -20.38
N PHE A 95 -8.42 2.63 -19.96
CA PHE A 95 -7.16 3.15 -20.48
C PHE A 95 -6.44 2.14 -21.39
N ASP A 96 -7.07 1.08 -21.88
CA ASP A 96 -6.46 0.04 -22.73
C ASP A 96 -5.15 -0.54 -22.13
N GLY A 97 -5.17 -0.88 -20.84
CA GLY A 97 -4.04 -1.44 -20.10
C GLY A 97 -4.00 -2.96 -20.10
N GLU A 98 -2.78 -3.50 -20.16
CA GLU A 98 -2.54 -4.95 -20.13
C GLU A 98 -2.31 -5.52 -18.72
N GLY A 99 -2.34 -4.67 -17.69
CA GLY A 99 -1.94 -5.05 -16.34
C GLY A 99 -2.89 -6.06 -15.70
N SER A 100 -2.35 -7.20 -15.27
CA SER A 100 -3.06 -8.16 -14.42
C SER A 100 -2.97 -7.78 -12.94
N VAL A 101 -3.97 -8.16 -12.14
CA VAL A 101 -3.96 -7.96 -10.66
C VAL A 101 -2.65 -8.46 -10.04
N LYS A 102 -2.14 -9.61 -10.49
CA LYS A 102 -0.88 -10.20 -10.01
C LYS A 102 0.34 -9.31 -10.31
N ALA A 103 0.40 -8.76 -11.52
CA ALA A 103 1.48 -7.87 -11.93
C ALA A 103 1.43 -6.55 -11.16
N ILE A 104 0.25 -5.91 -11.08
CA ILE A 104 0.02 -4.66 -10.35
C ILE A 104 0.38 -4.84 -8.87
N THR A 105 -0.13 -5.89 -8.22
CA THR A 105 0.23 -6.24 -6.83
C THR A 105 1.74 -6.33 -6.64
N SER A 106 2.44 -6.98 -7.58
CA SER A 106 3.88 -7.20 -7.47
C SER A 106 4.66 -5.90 -7.63
N VAL A 107 4.41 -5.14 -8.70
CA VAL A 107 5.15 -3.90 -8.94
C VAL A 107 4.85 -2.85 -7.87
N SER A 108 3.59 -2.71 -7.44
CA SER A 108 3.22 -1.76 -6.39
C SER A 108 3.86 -2.13 -5.06
N ALA A 109 3.89 -3.41 -4.67
CA ALA A 109 4.59 -3.84 -3.45
C ALA A 109 6.10 -3.60 -3.55
N TYR A 110 6.72 -3.93 -4.69
CA TYR A 110 8.17 -3.78 -4.85
C TYR A 110 8.58 -2.31 -4.85
N SER A 111 7.75 -1.42 -5.38
CA SER A 111 7.94 0.02 -5.32
C SER A 111 7.93 0.59 -3.90
N LEU A 112 7.30 -0.07 -2.92
CA LEU A 112 7.26 0.39 -1.53
C LEU A 112 8.56 0.13 -0.76
N VAL A 113 9.44 -0.76 -1.25
CA VAL A 113 10.64 -1.18 -0.52
C VAL A 113 11.53 -0.03 -0.06
N PRO A 114 11.83 0.99 -0.89
CA PRO A 114 12.65 2.10 -0.43
C PRO A 114 12.02 2.90 0.69
N TYR A 115 10.71 3.16 0.62
CA TYR A 115 9.97 3.80 1.70
C TYR A 115 10.09 2.99 2.99
N LEU A 116 9.91 1.67 2.94
CA LEU A 116 10.05 0.80 4.11
C LEU A 116 11.46 0.87 4.72
N ILE A 117 12.50 0.84 3.89
CA ILE A 117 13.89 0.96 4.35
C ILE A 117 14.11 2.32 5.02
N THR A 118 13.67 3.41 4.40
CA THR A 118 13.82 4.75 4.98
C THR A 118 13.02 4.92 6.28
N GLN A 119 11.86 4.28 6.42
CA GLN A 119 11.10 4.35 7.67
C GLN A 119 11.81 3.64 8.81
N VAL A 120 12.45 2.50 8.56
CA VAL A 120 13.28 1.85 9.57
C VAL A 120 14.43 2.77 10.01
N VAL A 121 15.09 3.44 9.06
CA VAL A 121 16.15 4.42 9.37
C VAL A 121 15.60 5.58 10.20
N VAL A 122 14.42 6.11 9.85
CA VAL A 122 13.76 7.20 10.57
C VAL A 122 13.39 6.79 12.00
N ILE A 123 12.85 5.60 12.22
CA ILE A 123 12.52 5.10 13.56
C ILE A 123 13.78 5.05 14.42
N LEU A 124 14.88 4.49 13.90
CA LEU A 124 16.15 4.43 14.63
C LEU A 124 16.72 5.82 14.91
N ALA A 125 16.75 6.69 13.90
CA ALA A 125 17.26 8.05 14.02
C ALA A 125 16.45 8.90 15.02
N SER A 126 15.13 8.72 15.07
CA SER A 126 14.26 9.45 16.00
C SER A 126 14.55 9.19 17.48
N ASN A 127 15.21 8.07 17.80
CA ASN A 127 15.57 7.72 19.18
C ASN A 127 16.99 8.19 19.56
N VAL A 128 17.79 8.65 18.60
CA VAL A 128 19.19 9.06 18.80
C VAL A 128 19.37 10.57 18.63
N LEU A 129 18.62 11.18 17.71
CA LEU A 129 18.77 12.59 17.35
C LEU A 129 18.14 13.55 18.36
N LEU A 130 18.71 14.74 18.45
CA LEU A 130 18.15 15.87 19.19
C LEU A 130 17.10 16.60 18.35
N LYS A 131 16.17 17.31 19.00
CA LYS A 131 15.09 18.05 18.30
C LYS A 131 15.61 19.04 17.24
N SER A 132 16.78 19.65 17.49
CA SER A 132 17.45 20.55 16.54
C SER A 132 17.91 19.86 15.24
N GLU A 133 18.07 18.54 15.27
CA GLU A 133 18.55 17.71 14.15
C GLU A 133 17.39 17.07 13.38
N GLY A 134 16.13 17.45 13.66
CA GLY A 134 14.94 16.90 13.01
C GLY A 134 14.92 17.01 11.48
N ALA A 135 15.73 17.88 10.90
CA ALA A 135 15.92 17.98 9.45
C ALA A 135 16.36 16.64 8.81
N PHE A 136 17.17 15.81 9.50
CA PHE A 136 17.58 14.50 8.98
C PHE A 136 16.41 13.52 8.87
N ILE A 137 15.50 13.53 9.84
CA ILE A 137 14.28 12.71 9.81
C ILE A 137 13.42 13.09 8.61
N ILE A 138 13.19 14.39 8.44
CA ILE A 138 12.40 14.93 7.33
C ILE A 138 13.04 14.54 5.99
N PHE A 139 14.37 14.68 5.87
CA PHE A 139 15.11 14.30 4.67
C PHE A 139 14.89 12.82 4.28
N PHE A 140 15.07 11.88 5.23
CA PHE A 140 14.89 10.46 4.93
C PHE A 140 13.43 10.09 4.61
N GLN A 141 12.45 10.71 5.28
CA GLN A 141 11.04 10.52 4.97
C GLN A 141 10.72 10.94 3.53
N TYR A 142 11.14 12.14 3.11
CA TYR A 142 10.90 12.62 1.75
C TYR A 142 11.68 11.81 0.71
N LEU A 143 12.92 11.39 1.02
CA LEU A 143 13.70 10.53 0.14
C LEU A 143 12.96 9.22 -0.16
N GLY A 144 12.42 8.57 0.87
CA GLY A 144 11.67 7.33 0.73
C GLY A 144 10.39 7.49 -0.09
N ILE A 145 9.63 8.56 0.17
CA ILE A 145 8.39 8.86 -0.55
C ILE A 145 8.68 9.16 -2.02
N LEU A 146 9.61 10.08 -2.31
CA LEU A 146 9.94 10.48 -3.67
C LEU A 146 10.43 9.29 -4.50
N TRP A 147 11.32 8.46 -3.93
CA TRP A 147 11.83 7.30 -4.65
C TRP A 147 10.74 6.25 -4.90
N THR A 148 9.85 6.04 -3.94
CA THR A 148 8.68 5.16 -4.11
C THR A 148 7.73 5.66 -5.20
N VAL A 149 7.50 6.97 -5.30
CA VAL A 149 6.67 7.56 -6.36
C VAL A 149 7.29 7.32 -7.73
N VAL A 150 8.60 7.53 -7.88
CA VAL A 150 9.34 7.24 -9.13
C VAL A 150 9.19 5.76 -9.53
N LEU A 151 9.37 4.85 -8.57
CA LEU A 151 9.20 3.41 -8.82
C LEU A 151 7.76 3.04 -9.15
N MET A 152 6.78 3.64 -8.48
CA MET A 152 5.36 3.37 -8.75
C MET A 152 4.99 3.79 -10.17
N ILE A 153 5.41 4.99 -10.61
CA ILE A 153 5.18 5.46 -11.98
C ILE A 153 5.83 4.51 -12.98
N SER A 154 7.09 4.13 -12.76
CA SER A 154 7.81 3.23 -13.67
C SER A 154 7.19 1.82 -13.72
N GLY A 155 6.78 1.28 -12.57
CA GLY A 155 6.13 -0.02 -12.46
C GLY A 155 4.78 -0.06 -13.18
N ILE A 156 3.90 0.92 -12.93
CA ILE A 156 2.57 1.01 -13.56
C ILE A 156 2.70 1.25 -15.06
N LYS A 157 3.57 2.18 -15.48
CA LYS A 157 3.90 2.41 -16.90
C LYS A 157 4.27 1.10 -17.59
N THR A 158 5.16 0.34 -16.97
CA THR A 158 5.69 -0.89 -17.56
C THR A 158 4.66 -2.01 -17.60
N VAL A 159 3.88 -2.20 -16.54
CA VAL A 159 2.85 -3.25 -16.46
C VAL A 159 1.73 -3.03 -17.46
N HIS A 160 1.29 -1.79 -17.65
CA HIS A 160 0.20 -1.48 -18.58
C HIS A 160 0.65 -1.10 -19.98
N GLN A 161 1.97 -1.02 -20.22
CA GLN A 161 2.54 -0.55 -21.48
C GLN A 161 2.12 0.89 -21.85
N TYR A 162 1.88 1.73 -20.85
CA TYR A 162 1.45 3.10 -21.07
C TYR A 162 2.62 4.03 -21.42
N SER A 163 2.31 5.13 -22.11
CA SER A 163 3.21 6.28 -22.14
C SER A 163 3.22 6.99 -20.77
N VAL A 164 4.25 7.80 -20.50
CA VAL A 164 4.37 8.50 -19.21
C VAL A 164 3.15 9.40 -18.92
N PRO A 165 2.67 10.25 -19.86
CA PRO A 165 1.49 11.08 -19.61
C PRO A 165 0.23 10.25 -19.34
N LYS A 166 0.04 9.17 -20.08
CA LYS A 166 -1.09 8.23 -19.90
C LYS A 166 -1.02 7.54 -18.52
N THR A 167 0.18 7.20 -18.07
CA THR A 167 0.40 6.60 -16.74
C THR A 167 0.02 7.55 -15.63
N LEU A 168 0.47 8.81 -15.69
CA LEU A 168 0.14 9.81 -14.68
C LEU A 168 -1.38 10.06 -14.62
N LEU A 169 -2.03 10.18 -15.78
CA LEU A 169 -3.48 10.33 -15.86
C LEU A 169 -4.19 9.10 -15.26
N ALA A 170 -3.79 7.88 -15.63
CA ALA A 170 -4.36 6.66 -15.08
C ALA A 170 -4.17 6.53 -13.56
N MET A 171 -3.03 6.97 -13.01
CA MET A 171 -2.80 7.00 -11.57
C MET A 171 -3.71 8.00 -10.85
N VAL A 172 -3.96 9.19 -11.43
CA VAL A 172 -4.92 10.16 -10.88
C VAL A 172 -6.34 9.59 -10.88
N PHE A 173 -6.77 8.98 -11.99
CA PHE A 173 -8.07 8.28 -12.04
C PHE A 173 -8.13 7.11 -11.08
N THR A 174 -7.02 6.41 -10.83
CA THR A 174 -6.95 5.33 -9.83
C THR A 174 -7.26 5.88 -8.44
N VAL A 175 -6.71 7.03 -8.06
CA VAL A 175 -7.04 7.68 -6.77
C VAL A 175 -8.53 8.04 -6.70
N ALA A 176 -9.12 8.57 -7.77
CA ALA A 176 -10.56 8.84 -7.82
C ALA A 176 -11.39 7.55 -7.68
N ALA A 177 -10.99 6.47 -8.36
CA ALA A 177 -11.62 5.16 -8.24
C ALA A 177 -11.52 4.60 -6.82
N MET A 178 -10.38 4.77 -6.14
CA MET A 178 -10.21 4.36 -4.74
C MET A 178 -11.20 5.07 -3.82
N VAL A 179 -11.41 6.37 -3.98
CA VAL A 179 -12.39 7.13 -3.18
C VAL A 179 -13.80 6.57 -3.39
N ILE A 180 -14.18 6.29 -4.64
CA ILE A 180 -15.49 5.69 -4.97
C ILE A 180 -15.62 4.30 -4.35
N ILE A 181 -14.60 3.44 -4.49
CA ILE A 181 -14.60 2.08 -3.93
C ILE A 181 -14.75 2.12 -2.41
N LEU A 182 -13.97 2.95 -1.72
CA LEU A 182 -14.04 3.08 -0.26
C LEU A 182 -15.39 3.63 0.20
N PHE A 183 -15.93 4.61 -0.51
CA PHE A 183 -17.27 5.14 -0.23
C PHE A 183 -18.35 4.06 -0.36
N LEU A 184 -18.34 3.29 -1.46
CA LEU A 184 -19.27 2.18 -1.66
C LEU A 184 -19.09 1.09 -0.59
N LEU A 185 -17.86 0.79 -0.19
CA LEU A 185 -17.57 -0.19 0.84
C LEU A 185 -18.16 0.24 2.19
N VAL A 186 -18.01 1.52 2.57
CA VAL A 186 -18.62 2.07 3.80
C VAL A 186 -20.15 2.02 3.74
N LEU A 187 -20.76 2.39 2.61
CA LEU A 187 -22.22 2.29 2.44
C LEU A 187 -22.72 0.85 2.57
N LEU A 188 -22.01 -0.09 1.94
CA LEU A 188 -22.37 -1.50 1.98
C LEU A 188 -22.25 -2.08 3.41
N LEU A 189 -21.18 -1.73 4.13
CA LEU A 189 -21.01 -2.12 5.54
C LEU A 189 -22.12 -1.55 6.43
N SER A 190 -22.51 -0.29 6.21
CA SER A 190 -23.63 0.35 6.93
C SER A 190 -24.95 -0.38 6.69
N LEU A 191 -25.23 -0.77 5.45
CA LEU A 191 -26.42 -1.56 5.10
C LEU A 191 -26.41 -2.92 5.81
N PHE A 192 -25.30 -3.66 5.74
CA PHE A 192 -25.20 -4.96 6.43
C PHE A 192 -25.36 -4.81 7.95
N GLN A 193 -24.81 -3.75 8.55
CA GLN A 193 -24.99 -3.46 9.97
C GLN A 193 -26.47 -3.22 10.31
N GLN A 194 -27.20 -2.47 9.48
CA GLN A 194 -28.64 -2.23 9.68
C GLN A 194 -29.45 -3.53 9.58
N VAL A 195 -29.16 -4.38 8.59
CA VAL A 195 -29.81 -5.69 8.42
C VAL A 195 -29.51 -6.61 9.61
N TYR A 196 -28.26 -6.61 10.10
CA TYR A 196 -27.89 -7.36 11.29
C TYR A 196 -28.64 -6.89 12.54
N ILE A 197 -28.71 -5.57 12.77
CA ILE A 197 -29.43 -4.98 13.90
C ILE A 197 -30.92 -5.33 13.83
N PHE A 198 -31.52 -5.26 12.63
CA PHE A 198 -32.91 -5.67 12.41
C PHE A 198 -33.13 -7.16 12.71
N GLY A 199 -32.25 -8.04 12.21
CA GLY A 199 -32.34 -9.47 12.51
C GLY A 199 -32.20 -9.75 14.01
N PHE A 200 -31.28 -9.06 14.68
CA PHE A 200 -31.08 -9.16 16.12
C PHE A 200 -32.29 -8.64 16.91
N SER A 201 -32.91 -7.54 16.49
CA SER A 201 -34.10 -7.00 17.17
C SER A 201 -35.26 -7.99 17.08
N ILE A 202 -35.53 -8.57 15.91
CA ILE A 202 -36.56 -9.61 15.74
C ILE A 202 -36.26 -10.83 16.62
N TYR A 203 -35.01 -11.30 16.65
CA TYR A 203 -34.60 -12.41 17.52
C TYR A 203 -34.88 -12.10 19.00
N THR A 204 -34.49 -10.91 19.46
CA THR A 204 -34.73 -10.51 20.86
C THR A 204 -36.21 -10.42 21.20
N GLU A 205 -37.04 -9.87 20.31
CA GLU A 205 -38.49 -9.79 20.53
C GLU A 205 -39.16 -11.16 20.62
N LEU A 206 -38.76 -12.11 19.76
CA LEU A 206 -39.27 -13.48 19.82
C LEU A 206 -38.87 -14.16 21.13
N MET A 207 -37.62 -14.00 21.57
CA MET A 207 -37.14 -14.57 22.83
C MET A 207 -37.92 -14.02 24.04
N TYR A 208 -38.19 -12.71 24.09
CA TYR A 208 -39.01 -12.12 25.15
C TYR A 208 -40.46 -12.62 25.15
N ARG A 209 -41.02 -12.94 23.98
CA ARG A 209 -42.38 -13.49 23.87
C ARG A 209 -42.51 -14.95 24.26
N PHE A 210 -41.46 -15.76 24.07
CA PHE A 210 -41.46 -17.19 24.41
C PHE A 210 -40.89 -17.50 25.80
N SER A 211 -40.25 -16.52 26.46
CA SER A 211 -39.75 -16.64 27.85
C SER A 211 -40.73 -16.12 28.90
N LEU A 212 -41.98 -15.85 28.49
CA LEU A 212 -43.13 -15.43 29.31
C LEU A 212 -44.23 -16.49 29.19
#